data_AF-A0A7V9VZ72-F1
#
_entry.id   AF-A0A7V9VZ72-F1
#
_cell.length_a   1.000
_cell.length_b   1.000
_cell.length_c   1.000
_cell.angle_alpha   90.00
_cell.angle_beta   90.00
_cell.angle_gamma   90.00
#
_symmetry.space_group_name_H-M   'P 1'
#
loop_
_entity.id
_entity.type
_entity.pdbx_description
1 polymer ?
#
loop_
_entity_poly.entity_id
_entity_poly.type
_entity_poly.pdbx_seq_one_letter_code
_entity_poly.pdbx_strand_id
1 'polypeptide(L)'
;MLGGISIWQLLIVLGIIILIFGTKKLRNVGSDLGGAVKGFKQAVNEEEKDDKPQAKVTHEEQPNTYDVRAEEKKAADSVEEREERK
;
A
#
# COMPACT_ATOMS: atom_id res chain seq x y z
N MET A 1 -35.15 -15.44 17.46
CA MET A 1 -35.22 -13.97 17.62
C MET A 1 -33.87 -13.32 17.36
N LEU A 2 -33.34 -13.43 16.13
CA LEU A 2 -32.03 -12.88 15.74
C LEU A 2 -32.11 -12.12 14.40
N GLY A 3 -33.29 -11.56 14.07
CA GLY A 3 -33.56 -10.88 12.79
C GLY A 3 -33.68 -9.36 12.91
N GLY A 4 -33.10 -8.74 13.93
CA GLY A 4 -33.32 -7.33 14.27
C GLY A 4 -32.26 -6.36 13.73
N ILE A 5 -31.11 -6.85 13.26
CA ILE A 5 -30.05 -5.98 12.73
C ILE A 5 -30.25 -5.88 11.23
N SER A 6 -31.03 -4.88 10.81
CA SER A 6 -31.18 -4.57 9.38
C SER A 6 -29.94 -3.83 8.88
N ILE A 7 -29.58 -4.10 7.61
CA ILE A 7 -28.43 -3.50 6.93
C ILE A 7 -28.44 -1.97 7.00
N TRP A 8 -29.64 -1.36 6.99
CA TRP A 8 -29.79 0.09 7.10
C TRP A 8 -29.28 0.67 8.42
N GLN A 9 -29.47 -0.03 9.53
CA GLN A 9 -29.00 0.38 10.84
C GLN A 9 -27.47 0.30 10.91
N LEU A 10 -26.87 -0.75 10.32
CA LEU A 10 -25.41 -0.89 10.26
C LEU A 10 -24.75 0.25 9.46
N LEU A 11 -25.35 0.68 8.35
CA LEU A 11 -24.83 1.80 7.56
C LEU A 11 -24.87 3.12 8.33
N ILE A 12 -25.95 3.38 9.08
CA ILE A 12 -26.06 4.59 9.92
C ILE A 12 -25.00 4.58 11.02
N VAL A 13 -24.83 3.44 11.72
CA VAL A 13 -23.81 3.29 12.77
C VAL A 13 -22.41 3.45 12.20
N LEU A 14 -22.11 2.83 11.05
CA LEU A 14 -20.83 2.96 10.36
C LEU A 14 -20.54 4.42 9.98
N GLY A 15 -21.54 5.16 9.50
CA GLY A 15 -21.42 6.58 9.19
C GLY A 15 -20.99 7.41 10.40
N ILE A 16 -21.59 7.18 11.56
CA ILE A 16 -21.23 7.86 12.81
C ILE A 16 -19.79 7.53 13.22
N ILE A 17 -19.38 6.26 13.12
CA ILE A 17 -18.00 5.85 13.44
C ILE A 17 -17.01 6.56 12.50
N ILE A 18 -17.28 6.62 11.21
CA ILE A 18 -16.43 7.34 10.24
C ILE A 18 -16.34 8.83 10.59
N LEU A 19 -17.44 9.46 11.02
CA LEU A 19 -17.45 10.87 11.41
C LEU A 19 -16.61 11.13 12.67
N ILE A 20 -16.66 10.25 13.66
CA ILE A 20 -15.88 10.38 14.91
C ILE A 20 -14.39 10.13 14.68
N PHE A 21 -14.07 9.04 13.99
CA PHE A 21 -12.67 8.62 13.79
C PHE A 21 -12.00 9.31 12.59
N GLY A 22 -12.79 9.84 11.66
CA GLY A 22 -12.35 10.35 10.37
C GLY A 22 -11.94 9.24 9.39
N THR A 23 -12.04 9.52 8.10
CA THR A 23 -11.67 8.55 7.04
C THR A 23 -10.17 8.24 7.00
N LYS A 24 -9.31 9.16 7.45
CA LYS A 24 -7.85 9.00 7.44
C LYS A 24 -7.38 7.90 8.39
N LYS A 25 -7.92 7.86 9.61
CA LYS A 25 -7.60 6.84 10.62
C LYS A 25 -8.19 5.50 10.24
N LEU A 26 -9.42 5.50 9.72
CA LEU A 26 -10.09 4.29 9.25
C LEU A 26 -9.41 3.69 8.02
N ARG A 27 -8.85 4.50 7.12
CA ARG A 27 -8.06 4.02 5.99
C ARG A 27 -6.76 3.37 6.42
N ASN A 28 -6.01 3.99 7.34
CA ASN A 28 -4.74 3.43 7.80
C ASN A 28 -4.94 2.05 8.45
N VAL A 29 -5.86 1.98 9.42
CA VAL A 29 -6.19 0.73 10.12
C VAL A 29 -6.91 -0.27 9.19
N GLY A 30 -7.76 0.22 8.29
CA GLY A 30 -8.48 -0.61 7.32
C GLY A 30 -7.57 -1.20 6.24
N SER A 31 -6.48 -0.53 5.87
CA SER A 31 -5.46 -1.08 4.96
C SER A 31 -4.70 -2.23 5.63
N ASP A 32 -4.28 -2.07 6.88
CA ASP A 32 -3.55 -3.10 7.63
C ASP A 32 -4.43 -4.34 7.88
N LEU A 33 -5.64 -4.13 8.40
CA LEU A 33 -6.59 -5.20 8.66
C LEU A 33 -7.15 -5.80 7.37
N GLY A 34 -7.42 -4.98 6.36
CA GLY A 34 -7.92 -5.40 5.07
C GLY A 34 -6.91 -6.26 4.31
N GLY A 35 -5.62 -5.94 4.40
CA GLY A 35 -4.54 -6.76 3.86
C GLY A 35 -4.49 -8.16 4.48
N ALA A 36 -4.57 -8.24 5.82
CA ALA A 36 -4.58 -9.51 6.54
C ALA A 36 -5.82 -10.37 6.20
N VAL A 37 -7.01 -9.76 6.16
CA VAL A 37 -8.24 -10.46 5.80
C VAL A 37 -8.25 -10.87 4.32
N LYS A 38 -7.63 -10.08 3.43
CA LYS A 38 -7.50 -10.43 2.00
C LYS A 38 -6.65 -11.70 1.82
N GLY A 39 -5.52 -11.80 2.52
CA GLY A 39 -4.67 -13.01 2.49
C GLY A 39 -5.38 -14.24 3.06
N PHE A 40 -6.10 -14.07 4.19
CA PHE A 40 -6.91 -15.15 4.76
C PHE A 40 -8.02 -15.62 3.80
N LYS A 41 -8.77 -14.69 3.20
CA LYS A 41 -9.81 -15.02 2.21
C LYS A 41 -9.21 -15.75 1.01
N GLN A 42 -8.05 -15.30 0.52
CA GLN A 42 -7.36 -15.96 -0.59
C GLN A 42 -6.98 -17.39 -0.25
N ALA A 43 -6.33 -17.64 0.89
CA ALA A 43 -5.95 -18.98 1.32
C ALA A 43 -7.17 -19.91 1.45
N VAL A 44 -8.25 -19.45 2.10
CA VAL A 44 -9.49 -20.24 2.25
C VAL A 44 -10.16 -20.52 0.90
N ASN A 45 -10.13 -19.57 -0.04
CA ASN A 45 -10.69 -19.79 -1.39
C ASN A 45 -9.76 -20.62 -2.29
N GLU A 46 -8.47 -20.70 -1.99
CA GLU A 46 -7.48 -21.49 -2.73
C GLU A 46 -7.54 -22.96 -2.32
N GLU A 47 -7.79 -23.25 -1.03
CA GLU A 47 -8.12 -24.60 -0.54
C GLU A 47 -9.42 -25.15 -1.16
N GLU A 48 -10.39 -24.30 -1.50
CA GLU A 48 -11.61 -24.71 -2.23
C GLU A 48 -11.40 -24.85 -3.75
N LYS A 49 -10.27 -24.38 -4.31
CA LYS A 49 -9.99 -24.30 -5.75
C LYS A 49 -8.68 -24.97 -6.15
N ASP A 50 -8.39 -26.11 -5.54
CA ASP A 50 -7.19 -26.91 -5.81
C ASP A 50 -7.19 -27.52 -7.23
N ASP A 51 -7.04 -26.67 -8.25
CA ASP A 51 -6.70 -27.08 -9.61
C ASP A 51 -6.04 -26.00 -10.49
N LYS A 52 -5.58 -24.83 -9.97
CA LYS A 52 -4.67 -23.92 -10.73
C LYS A 52 -3.73 -23.08 -9.84
N PRO A 53 -2.43 -22.97 -10.17
CA PRO A 53 -1.48 -22.16 -9.41
C PRO A 53 -1.50 -20.70 -9.89
N GLN A 54 -1.82 -19.72 -9.02
CA GLN A 54 -1.43 -18.33 -9.26
C GLN A 54 -1.07 -17.58 -7.97
N ALA A 55 0.22 -17.57 -7.67
CA ALA A 55 0.85 -16.55 -6.85
C ALA A 55 0.68 -15.17 -7.53
N LYS A 56 -0.16 -14.31 -6.95
CA LYS A 56 -0.17 -12.86 -7.22
C LYS A 56 -0.13 -12.08 -5.91
N VAL A 57 1.07 -11.94 -5.37
CA VAL A 57 1.38 -10.87 -4.42
C VAL A 57 1.84 -9.67 -5.24
N THR A 58 0.88 -8.87 -5.70
CA THR A 58 1.16 -7.56 -6.27
C THR A 58 1.45 -6.60 -5.12
N HIS A 59 2.74 -6.26 -4.93
CA HIS A 59 3.17 -5.05 -4.23
C HIS A 59 3.16 -3.92 -5.28
N GLU A 60 2.08 -3.15 -5.37
CA GLU A 60 2.14 -1.84 -6.03
C GLU A 60 2.52 -0.81 -4.97
N GLU A 61 3.82 -0.74 -4.69
CA GLU A 61 4.40 0.39 -3.97
C GLU A 61 4.56 1.51 -5.00
N GLN A 62 3.65 2.49 -4.94
CA GLN A 62 3.77 3.69 -5.76
C GLN A 62 5.12 4.36 -5.48
N PRO A 63 5.90 4.74 -6.51
CA PRO A 63 7.15 5.43 -6.31
C PRO A 63 6.85 6.87 -5.88
N ASN A 64 6.77 7.13 -4.57
CA ASN A 64 7.12 8.45 -4.06
C ASN A 64 8.66 8.57 -4.10
N THR A 65 9.19 8.65 -5.31
CA THR A 65 10.57 9.10 -5.56
C THR A 65 10.61 10.58 -5.20
N TYR A 66 11.10 10.89 -4.01
CA TYR A 66 11.58 12.22 -3.70
C TYR A 66 12.91 12.39 -4.43
N ASP A 67 12.90 13.17 -5.52
CA ASP A 67 14.09 13.62 -6.22
C ASP A 67 15.00 14.42 -5.26
N VAL A 68 15.95 13.75 -4.61
CA VAL A 68 17.12 14.42 -4.05
C VAL A 68 18.21 14.37 -5.10
N ARG A 69 18.25 15.43 -5.92
CA ARG A 69 19.34 15.74 -6.84
C ARG A 69 20.63 15.92 -6.02
N ALA A 70 21.42 14.87 -5.91
CA ALA A 70 22.81 14.99 -5.52
C ALA A 70 23.56 15.70 -6.66
N GLU A 71 23.83 16.99 -6.50
CA GLU A 71 24.92 17.65 -7.21
C GLU A 71 26.24 17.09 -6.66
N GLU A 72 26.60 15.91 -7.15
CA GLU A 72 27.91 15.31 -6.90
C GLU A 72 28.92 15.97 -7.86
N LYS A 73 29.70 16.87 -7.26
CA LYS A 73 30.95 17.50 -7.72
C LYS A 73 31.61 16.85 -8.95
N LYS A 74 31.14 17.21 -10.14
CA LYS A 74 31.82 16.94 -11.42
C LYS A 74 32.78 18.08 -11.79
N ALA A 75 33.60 18.51 -10.83
CA ALA A 75 34.48 19.69 -10.98
C ALA A 75 35.93 19.48 -10.52
N ALA A 76 36.29 18.31 -9.97
CA ALA A 76 37.63 18.10 -9.43
C ALA A 76 38.53 17.18 -10.28
N ASP A 77 37.99 16.41 -11.23
CA ASP A 77 38.74 15.32 -11.88
C ASP A 77 38.81 15.42 -13.42
N SER A 78 38.77 16.63 -13.97
CA SER A 78 38.94 16.85 -15.43
C SER A 78 39.87 18.00 -15.78
N VAL A 79 40.50 18.62 -14.77
CA VAL A 79 41.47 19.71 -14.98
C VAL A 79 42.91 19.17 -15.00
N GLU A 80 43.19 18.03 -14.37
CA GLU A 80 44.56 17.50 -14.26
C GLU A 80 45.02 16.75 -15.54
N GLU A 81 44.11 16.12 -16.29
CA GLU A 81 44.48 15.34 -17.49
C GLU A 81 44.70 16.20 -18.76
N ARG A 82 44.49 17.53 -18.68
CA ARG A 82 44.63 18.44 -19.84
C ARG A 82 45.91 19.27 -19.83
N GLU A 83 46.71 19.28 -18.76
CA GLU A 83 48.01 19.97 -18.74
C GLU A 83 49.22 19.09 -19.05
N GLU A 84 49.17 17.76 -18.87
CA GLU A 84 50.26 16.89 -19.33
C GLU A 84 50.30 16.69 -20.87
N ARG A 85 49.34 17.26 -21.61
CA ARG A 85 49.33 17.25 -23.08
C ARG A 85 49.50 18.64 -23.71
N LYS A 86 50.35 19.48 -23.12
CA LYS A 86 50.93 20.64 -23.81
C LYS A 86 52.44 20.67 -23.72
#